data_AF-A0A6A7MB84-F1
#
_entry.id   AF-A0A6A7MB84-F1
#
_cell.length_a   1.000
_cell.length_b   1.000
_cell.length_c   1.000
_cell.angle_alpha   90.00
_cell.angle_beta   90.00
_cell.angle_gamma   90.00
#
_symmetry.space_group_name_H-M   'P 1'
#
loop_
_entity.id
_entity.type
_entity.pdbx_description
1 polymer ?
#
loop_
_entity_poly.entity_id
_entity_poly.type
_entity_poly.pdbx_seq_one_letter_code
_entity_poly.pdbx_strand_id
1 'polypeptide(L)'
;MISVHNRIPKLVICFIGMTMASAAVAQAPRSSVDAAASTGAPEFRDPKTGQVWTPETVGQDGRPLTGPEDKAFNPQAQNVPAKTVEQRLRGRPVGTVPVTAGPTVPIVVINNPSLRAVPGQRWQAVMYLDNNSGNPVDPVIECRFTNAGNTVMDARAIVQTTAPSVRQGLVIYGPRTDVFVDRVTCRVTAP
;
A
#
# COMPACT_ATOMS: atom_id res chain seq x y z
N MET A 1 -20.11 -5.40 78.86
CA MET A 1 -19.79 -4.78 77.55
C MET A 1 -18.33 -4.35 77.60
N ILE A 2 -17.48 -5.01 76.81
CA ILE A 2 -16.03 -4.82 76.78
C ILE A 2 -15.71 -3.82 75.66
N SER A 3 -15.02 -2.72 75.96
CA SER A 3 -14.50 -1.78 74.95
C SER A 3 -12.98 -1.70 75.10
N VAL A 4 -12.28 -2.27 74.12
CA VAL A 4 -10.82 -2.26 73.98
C VAL A 4 -10.47 -1.19 72.96
N HIS A 5 -9.83 -0.10 73.38
CA HIS A 5 -9.22 0.87 72.47
C HIS A 5 -7.73 0.60 72.37
N ASN A 6 -7.35 0.05 71.22
CA ASN A 6 -6.02 -0.41 70.89
C ASN A 6 -5.18 0.74 70.31
N ARG A 7 -3.90 0.79 70.69
CA ARG A 7 -2.90 1.75 70.21
C ARG A 7 -2.47 1.40 68.78
N ILE A 8 -2.36 2.40 67.90
CA ILE A 8 -1.70 2.25 66.58
C ILE A 8 -0.43 3.11 66.58
N PRO A 9 0.78 2.52 66.39
CA PRO A 9 1.98 3.27 66.10
C PRO A 9 2.12 3.54 64.59
N LYS A 10 2.72 4.69 64.29
CA LYS A 10 3.01 5.22 62.96
C LYS A 10 3.91 4.27 62.17
N LEU A 11 3.46 3.86 60.99
CA LEU A 11 4.27 3.09 60.04
C LEU A 11 4.67 4.00 58.87
N VAL A 12 5.99 4.16 58.75
CA VAL A 12 6.74 4.91 57.75
C VAL A 12 6.56 4.26 56.38
N ILE A 13 6.14 5.03 55.37
CA ILE A 13 6.12 4.59 53.97
C ILE A 13 7.27 5.31 53.24
N CYS A 14 8.29 4.52 52.90
CA CYS A 14 9.42 4.89 52.07
C CYS A 14 8.96 4.87 50.60
N PHE A 15 8.95 6.02 49.93
CA PHE A 15 8.73 6.09 48.48
C PHE A 15 10.07 5.80 47.77
N ILE A 16 10.20 4.60 47.20
CA ILE A 16 11.28 4.26 46.28
C ILE A 16 10.83 4.67 44.86
N GLY A 17 11.60 5.59 44.27
CA GLY A 17 11.37 6.07 42.91
C GLY A 17 11.62 4.99 41.87
N MET A 18 10.64 4.77 40.99
CA MET A 18 10.85 4.10 39.70
C MET A 18 11.02 5.17 38.62
N THR A 19 12.25 5.30 38.12
CA THR A 19 12.55 6.05 36.91
C THR A 19 12.11 5.24 35.70
N MET A 20 11.08 5.71 34.99
CA MET A 20 10.66 5.16 33.70
C MET A 20 11.69 5.55 32.64
N ALA A 21 12.47 4.58 32.14
CA ALA A 21 13.30 4.76 30.96
C ALA A 21 12.41 4.72 29.71
N SER A 22 12.25 5.87 29.04
CA SER A 22 11.56 5.95 27.76
C SER A 22 12.29 5.12 26.69
N ALA A 23 11.65 4.10 26.15
CA ALA A 23 12.10 3.43 24.94
C ALA A 23 11.98 4.39 23.76
N ALA A 24 13.08 5.06 23.41
CA ALA A 24 13.18 5.84 22.18
C ALA A 24 13.10 4.87 20.99
N VAL A 25 11.96 4.85 20.31
CA VAL A 25 11.81 4.18 19.01
C VAL A 25 12.68 4.95 18.02
N ALA A 26 13.84 4.38 17.66
CA ALA A 26 14.66 4.89 16.57
C ALA A 26 13.86 4.72 15.25
N GLN A 27 13.05 5.74 14.91
CA GLN A 27 12.57 5.94 13.56
C GLN A 27 13.79 6.31 12.71
N ALA A 28 14.44 5.31 12.13
CA ALA A 28 15.37 5.56 11.04
C ALA A 28 14.62 6.37 9.98
N PRO A 29 15.10 7.56 9.58
CA PRO A 29 14.49 8.31 8.51
C PRO A 29 14.57 7.45 7.25
N ARG A 30 13.41 7.01 6.75
CA ARG A 30 13.36 6.45 5.39
C ARG A 30 13.76 7.59 4.47
N SER A 31 14.97 7.50 3.93
CA SER A 31 15.42 8.41 2.88
C SER A 31 14.64 8.06 1.62
N SER A 32 13.44 8.63 1.47
CA SER A 32 12.73 8.64 0.20
C SER A 32 13.19 9.89 -0.54
N VAL A 33 14.08 9.71 -1.51
CA VAL A 33 14.33 10.76 -2.48
C VAL A 33 13.11 10.77 -3.40
N ASP A 34 12.27 11.80 -3.30
CA ASP A 34 11.25 12.09 -4.29
C ASP A 34 11.96 12.44 -5.60
N ALA A 35 12.27 11.42 -6.41
CA ALA A 35 12.80 11.61 -7.74
C ALA A 35 11.67 12.13 -8.64
N ALA A 36 11.60 13.46 -8.79
CA ALA A 36 10.87 14.06 -9.89
C ALA A 36 11.40 13.45 -11.19
N ALA A 37 10.53 12.87 -12.01
CA ALA A 37 10.89 12.30 -13.30
C ALA A 37 11.44 13.42 -14.20
N SER A 38 12.76 13.55 -14.26
CA SER A 38 13.46 14.38 -15.24
C SER A 38 13.21 13.82 -16.63
N THR A 39 12.96 14.69 -17.60
CA THR A 39 12.72 14.35 -19.01
C THR A 39 13.99 14.00 -19.79
N GLY A 40 15.13 13.82 -19.10
CA GLY A 40 16.34 13.20 -19.62
C GLY A 40 16.61 11.88 -18.90
N ALA A 41 17.25 10.91 -19.57
CA ALA A 41 17.71 9.69 -18.91
C ALA A 41 18.49 10.09 -17.64
N PRO A 42 18.14 9.56 -16.45
CA PRO A 42 18.81 9.94 -15.23
C PRO A 42 20.27 9.50 -15.31
N GLU A 43 21.17 10.47 -15.40
CA GLU A 43 22.61 10.25 -15.38
C GLU A 43 23.14 10.49 -13.97
N PHE A 44 23.82 9.50 -13.40
CA PHE A 44 24.57 9.68 -12.18
C PHE A 44 26.04 9.88 -12.52
N ARG A 45 26.60 11.03 -12.18
CA ARG A 45 28.03 11.30 -12.33
C ARG A 45 28.73 11.09 -10.99
N ASP A 46 29.69 10.18 -10.94
CA ASP A 46 30.56 10.02 -9.78
C ASP A 46 31.46 11.27 -9.64
N PRO A 47 31.38 12.01 -8.52
CA PRO A 47 32.20 13.20 -8.31
C PRO A 47 33.70 12.91 -8.16
N LYS A 48 34.11 11.66 -7.86
CA LYS A 48 35.52 11.30 -7.68
C LYS A 48 36.18 10.82 -8.95
N THR A 49 35.51 9.95 -9.72
CA THR A 49 36.07 9.38 -10.95
C THR A 49 35.64 10.13 -12.21
N GLY A 50 34.60 10.97 -12.12
CA GLY A 50 34.00 11.63 -13.27
C GLY A 50 33.19 10.68 -14.16
N GLN A 51 33.08 9.40 -13.80
CA GLN A 51 32.32 8.39 -14.53
C GLN A 51 30.84 8.75 -14.52
N VAL A 52 30.21 8.68 -15.69
CA VAL A 52 28.78 8.87 -15.86
C VAL A 52 28.13 7.51 -16.02
N TRP A 53 27.21 7.17 -15.13
CA TRP A 53 26.33 6.01 -15.27
C TRP A 53 25.04 6.45 -15.93
N THR A 54 24.78 5.84 -17.08
CA THR A 54 23.52 5.93 -17.82
C THR A 54 22.75 4.62 -17.68
N PRO A 55 21.45 4.58 -18.02
CA PRO A 55 20.69 3.31 -18.07
C PRO A 55 21.37 2.23 -18.92
N GLU A 56 22.17 2.62 -19.91
CA GLU A 56 22.91 1.76 -20.82
C GLU A 56 24.31 1.37 -20.30
N THR A 57 24.74 1.81 -19.12
CA THR A 57 26.11 1.57 -18.60
C THR A 57 26.18 1.31 -17.09
N VAL A 58 25.08 1.52 -16.37
CA VAL A 58 25.00 1.29 -14.91
C VAL A 58 25.25 -0.19 -14.57
N GLY A 59 26.11 -0.43 -13.55
CA GLY A 59 26.40 -1.78 -13.05
C GLY A 59 27.54 -2.55 -13.75
N GLN A 60 28.22 -1.95 -14.74
CA GLN A 60 29.23 -2.63 -15.57
C GLN A 60 30.56 -1.87 -15.70
N ASP A 61 30.91 -1.06 -14.70
CA ASP A 61 32.17 -0.28 -14.65
C ASP A 61 32.46 0.52 -15.95
N GLY A 62 31.42 1.00 -16.63
CA GLY A 62 31.54 1.80 -17.86
C GLY A 62 31.73 0.98 -19.14
N ARG A 63 31.56 -0.34 -19.10
CA ARG A 63 31.56 -1.21 -20.29
C ARG A 63 30.18 -1.24 -20.96
N PRO A 64 30.11 -1.34 -22.31
CA PRO A 64 28.85 -1.52 -23.01
C PRO A 64 28.16 -2.84 -22.62
N LEU A 65 26.83 -2.80 -22.55
CA LEU A 65 26.01 -3.95 -22.16
C LEU A 65 25.90 -4.95 -23.30
N THR A 66 26.24 -6.21 -23.02
CA THR A 66 26.31 -7.29 -24.01
C THR A 66 24.98 -7.99 -24.25
N GLY A 67 24.14 -8.11 -23.23
CA GLY A 67 22.80 -8.72 -23.32
C GLY A 67 21.67 -7.76 -22.93
N PRO A 68 20.41 -8.01 -23.35
CA PRO A 68 19.25 -7.26 -22.88
C PRO A 68 19.01 -7.39 -21.36
N GLU A 69 19.45 -8.47 -20.74
CA GLU A 69 19.42 -8.70 -19.28
C GLU A 69 20.37 -7.80 -18.49
N ASP A 70 21.44 -7.33 -19.13
CA ASP A 70 22.41 -6.41 -18.53
C ASP A 70 21.92 -4.95 -18.61
N LYS A 71 20.89 -4.68 -19.44
CA LYS A 71 20.28 -3.36 -19.60
C LYS A 71 19.39 -3.03 -18.43
N ALA A 72 19.44 -1.75 -18.02
CA ALA A 72 18.46 -1.21 -17.10
C ALA A 72 17.06 -1.48 -17.64
N PHE A 73 16.14 -1.78 -16.72
CA PHE A 73 14.75 -2.07 -17.06
C PHE A 73 14.13 -0.92 -17.87
N ASN A 74 13.70 -1.21 -19.09
CA ASN A 74 12.95 -0.27 -19.93
C ASN A 74 11.45 -0.61 -19.88
N PRO A 75 10.62 0.18 -19.17
CA PRO A 75 9.19 -0.09 -19.06
C PRO A 75 8.46 -0.02 -20.39
N GLN A 76 8.94 0.78 -21.35
CA GLN A 76 8.33 0.92 -22.69
C GLN A 76 8.65 -0.26 -23.62
N ALA A 77 9.69 -1.03 -23.32
CA ALA A 77 10.04 -2.23 -24.08
C ALA A 77 9.13 -3.42 -23.76
N GLN A 78 8.34 -3.35 -22.69
CA GLN A 78 7.39 -4.39 -22.33
C GLN A 78 6.16 -4.33 -23.23
N ASN A 79 6.05 -5.28 -24.15
CA ASN A 79 4.90 -5.44 -25.03
C ASN A 79 4.04 -6.64 -24.59
N VAL A 80 3.03 -6.38 -23.76
CA VAL A 80 2.08 -7.39 -23.29
C VAL A 80 0.67 -6.99 -23.70
N PRO A 81 -0.11 -7.87 -24.34
CA PRO A 81 -1.50 -7.56 -24.68
C PRO A 81 -2.32 -7.23 -23.42
N ALA A 82 -3.06 -6.13 -23.47
CA ALA A 82 -3.98 -5.76 -22.41
C ALA A 82 -5.02 -6.88 -22.21
N LYS A 83 -5.23 -7.29 -20.97
CA LYS A 83 -6.19 -8.33 -20.61
C LYS A 83 -7.26 -7.78 -19.69
N THR A 84 -8.52 -8.16 -19.90
CA THR A 84 -9.61 -7.90 -18.95
C THR A 84 -9.95 -9.18 -18.18
N VAL A 85 -10.10 -9.07 -16.85
CA VAL A 85 -10.40 -10.21 -15.98
C VAL A 85 -11.52 -9.85 -15.00
N GLU A 86 -12.49 -10.75 -14.84
CA GLU A 86 -13.49 -10.64 -13.77
C GLU A 86 -13.06 -11.45 -12.54
N GLN A 87 -13.28 -10.89 -11.34
CA GLN A 87 -12.94 -11.51 -10.06
C GLN A 87 -14.12 -11.38 -9.11
N ARG A 88 -14.49 -12.48 -8.45
CA ARG A 88 -15.43 -12.44 -7.31
C ARG A 88 -14.64 -12.39 -6.02
N LEU A 89 -14.84 -11.33 -5.24
CA LEU A 89 -14.05 -11.07 -4.06
C LEU A 89 -14.90 -11.21 -2.80
N ARG A 90 -14.33 -11.86 -1.79
CA ARG A 90 -14.84 -11.80 -0.43
C ARG A 90 -13.92 -10.91 0.38
N GLY A 91 -14.39 -9.72 0.74
CA GLY A 91 -13.62 -8.86 1.62
C GLY A 91 -13.55 -9.39 3.03
N ARG A 92 -12.50 -8.99 3.75
CA ARG A 92 -12.36 -9.29 5.18
C ARG A 92 -12.80 -8.06 5.97
N PRO A 93 -13.84 -8.15 6.82
CA PRO A 93 -14.17 -7.06 7.74
C PRO A 93 -12.97 -6.73 8.63
N VAL A 94 -12.64 -5.45 8.74
CA VAL A 94 -11.50 -4.96 9.55
C VAL A 94 -11.88 -3.82 10.48
N GLY A 95 -13.14 -3.35 10.44
CA GLY A 95 -13.63 -2.30 11.29
C GLY A 95 -15.02 -1.82 10.88
N THR A 96 -15.44 -0.73 11.49
CA THR A 96 -16.70 -0.05 11.20
C THR A 96 -16.46 1.40 10.80
N VAL A 97 -17.42 1.97 10.06
CA VAL A 97 -17.45 3.37 9.65
C VAL A 97 -18.79 3.98 10.03
N PRO A 98 -18.87 5.29 10.34
CA PRO A 98 -20.14 5.95 10.59
C PRO A 98 -21.01 6.00 9.32
N VAL A 99 -22.34 5.95 9.50
CA VAL A 99 -23.28 6.17 8.39
C VAL A 99 -23.28 7.66 8.03
N THR A 100 -22.70 7.99 6.89
CA THR A 100 -22.55 9.38 6.40
C THR A 100 -23.00 9.57 4.96
N ALA A 101 -23.41 8.51 4.27
CA ALA A 101 -23.87 8.58 2.88
C ALA A 101 -25.04 9.58 2.73
N GLY A 102 -24.95 10.41 1.70
CA GLY A 102 -25.90 11.48 1.42
C GLY A 102 -25.68 12.07 0.03
N PRO A 103 -26.32 13.21 -0.31
CA PRO A 103 -26.23 13.78 -1.66
C PRO A 103 -24.81 14.10 -2.14
N THR A 104 -23.90 14.40 -1.20
CA THR A 104 -22.50 14.76 -1.48
C THR A 104 -21.49 13.72 -0.98
N VAL A 105 -21.94 12.71 -0.21
CA VAL A 105 -21.08 11.68 0.38
C VAL A 105 -21.44 10.34 -0.24
N PRO A 106 -20.52 9.69 -0.96
CA PRO A 106 -20.80 8.43 -1.65
C PRO A 106 -21.12 7.29 -0.66
N ILE A 107 -21.99 6.39 -1.12
CA ILE A 107 -22.39 5.18 -0.40
C ILE A 107 -21.18 4.28 -0.11
N VAL A 108 -20.30 4.11 -1.11
CA VAL A 108 -19.11 3.27 -1.01
C VAL A 108 -17.86 4.09 -1.34
N VAL A 109 -16.81 3.98 -0.51
CA VAL A 109 -15.52 4.66 -0.72
C VAL A 109 -14.38 3.66 -0.71
N ILE A 110 -13.46 3.80 -1.66
CA ILE A 110 -12.17 3.10 -1.65
C ILE A 110 -11.17 3.97 -0.89
N ASN A 111 -10.46 3.36 0.07
CA ASN A 111 -9.47 4.04 0.88
C ASN A 111 -8.11 3.33 0.83
N ASN A 112 -7.05 4.14 0.80
CA ASN A 112 -5.63 3.72 0.76
C ASN A 112 -5.33 2.62 -0.28
N PRO A 113 -5.68 2.81 -1.56
CA PRO A 113 -5.28 1.86 -2.59
C PRO A 113 -3.75 1.82 -2.69
N SER A 114 -3.19 0.62 -2.65
CA SER A 114 -1.75 0.39 -2.76
C SER A 114 -1.46 -0.76 -3.72
N LEU A 115 -0.38 -0.60 -4.50
CA LEU A 115 0.13 -1.64 -5.39
C LEU A 115 1.16 -2.48 -4.63
N ARG A 116 1.02 -3.79 -4.69
CA ARG A 116 1.94 -4.75 -4.07
C ARG A 116 2.33 -5.85 -5.05
N ALA A 117 3.63 -6.08 -5.21
CA ALA A 117 4.14 -7.27 -5.89
C ALA A 117 4.24 -8.45 -4.92
N VAL A 118 3.77 -9.63 -5.33
CA VAL A 118 4.05 -10.88 -4.63
C VAL A 118 5.00 -11.72 -5.49
N PRO A 119 6.28 -11.88 -5.08
CA PRO A 119 7.27 -12.59 -5.87
C PRO A 119 6.81 -13.98 -6.31
N GLY A 120 7.01 -14.31 -7.59
CA GLY A 120 6.58 -15.57 -8.19
C GLY A 120 5.06 -15.74 -8.35
N GLN A 121 4.28 -14.71 -8.00
CA GLN A 121 2.82 -14.73 -8.01
C GLN A 121 2.29 -13.59 -8.89
N ARG A 122 1.43 -12.73 -8.34
CA ARG A 122 0.75 -11.65 -9.04
C ARG A 122 0.96 -10.32 -8.34
N TRP A 123 0.86 -9.26 -9.12
CA TRP A 123 0.57 -7.94 -8.58
C TRP A 123 -0.77 -7.95 -7.86
N GLN A 124 -0.93 -7.08 -6.87
CA GLN A 124 -2.10 -6.98 -6.04
C GLN A 124 -2.42 -5.51 -5.82
N ALA A 125 -3.69 -5.13 -6.02
CA ALA A 125 -4.23 -3.90 -5.49
C ALA A 125 -4.80 -4.21 -4.10
N VAL A 126 -4.17 -3.67 -3.05
CA VAL A 126 -4.60 -3.83 -1.67
C VAL A 126 -5.23 -2.51 -1.23
N MET A 127 -6.46 -2.57 -0.76
CA MET A 127 -7.24 -1.38 -0.41
C MET A 127 -8.24 -1.68 0.69
N TYR A 128 -8.85 -0.62 1.22
CA TYR A 128 -10.04 -0.71 2.03
C TYR A 128 -11.26 -0.24 1.26
N LEU A 129 -12.41 -0.83 1.57
CA LEU A 129 -13.72 -0.44 1.07
C LEU A 129 -14.62 -0.14 2.25
N ASP A 130 -15.20 1.05 2.27
CA ASP A 130 -16.11 1.50 3.33
C ASP A 130 -17.53 1.57 2.78
N ASN A 131 -18.47 0.90 3.45
CA ASN A 131 -19.89 1.14 3.25
C ASN A 131 -20.36 2.21 4.25
N ASN A 132 -20.53 3.43 3.76
CA ASN A 132 -20.94 4.59 4.55
C ASN A 132 -22.47 4.70 4.69
N SER A 133 -23.22 3.69 4.27
CA SER A 133 -24.69 3.69 4.30
C SER A 133 -25.26 2.79 5.40
N GLY A 134 -26.55 3.00 5.70
CA GLY A 134 -27.32 2.15 6.60
C GLY A 134 -27.83 0.85 5.97
N ASN A 135 -27.48 0.57 4.70
CA ASN A 135 -27.97 -0.59 3.96
C ASN A 135 -26.80 -1.50 3.52
N PRO A 136 -27.03 -2.81 3.34
CA PRO A 136 -26.06 -3.68 2.70
C PRO A 136 -25.87 -3.28 1.23
N VAL A 137 -24.66 -3.50 0.70
CA VAL A 137 -24.29 -3.11 -0.67
C VAL A 137 -23.48 -4.21 -1.36
N ASP A 138 -23.56 -4.28 -2.70
CA ASP A 138 -22.88 -5.29 -3.54
C ASP A 138 -21.96 -4.60 -4.58
N PRO A 139 -20.81 -4.07 -4.13
CA PRO A 139 -20.06 -3.13 -4.93
C PRO A 139 -19.29 -3.80 -6.06
N VAL A 140 -19.23 -3.11 -7.20
CA VAL A 140 -18.39 -3.47 -8.34
C VAL A 140 -17.26 -2.46 -8.48
N ILE A 141 -16.02 -2.94 -8.42
CA ILE A 141 -14.81 -2.14 -8.51
C ILE A 141 -14.10 -2.45 -9.82
N GLU A 142 -13.70 -1.42 -10.57
CA GLU A 142 -12.81 -1.55 -11.71
C GLU A 142 -11.42 -1.08 -11.32
N CYS A 143 -10.41 -1.92 -11.54
CA CYS A 143 -9.00 -1.58 -11.37
C CYS A 143 -8.26 -1.70 -12.70
N ARG A 144 -7.48 -0.67 -13.04
CA ARG A 144 -6.59 -0.65 -14.19
C ARG A 144 -5.14 -0.71 -13.73
N PHE A 145 -4.42 -1.74 -14.17
CA PHE A 145 -3.00 -1.93 -13.94
C PHE A 145 -2.24 -1.44 -15.17
N THR A 146 -1.29 -0.53 -14.98
CA THR A 146 -0.52 0.07 -16.07
C THR A 146 0.98 -0.18 -15.91
N ASN A 147 1.70 0.02 -17.00
CA ASN A 147 3.14 0.22 -17.01
C ASN A 147 3.46 1.38 -17.96
N ALA A 148 4.02 2.46 -17.42
CA ALA A 148 4.40 3.68 -18.14
C ALA A 148 3.27 4.23 -19.05
N GLY A 149 2.05 4.26 -18.49
CA GLY A 149 0.84 4.74 -19.14
C GLY A 149 0.09 3.70 -19.97
N ASN A 150 0.73 2.60 -20.36
CA ASN A 150 0.09 1.53 -21.13
C ASN A 150 -0.70 0.60 -20.22
N THR A 151 -1.92 0.23 -20.63
CA THR A 151 -2.72 -0.73 -19.87
C THR A 151 -2.18 -2.13 -20.06
N VAL A 152 -1.82 -2.77 -18.94
CA VAL A 152 -1.38 -4.16 -18.90
C VAL A 152 -2.55 -5.08 -18.59
N MET A 153 -3.41 -4.67 -17.67
CA MET A 153 -4.58 -5.46 -17.29
C MET A 153 -5.67 -4.57 -16.71
N ASP A 154 -6.92 -4.83 -17.09
CA ASP A 154 -8.11 -4.35 -16.40
C ASP A 154 -8.72 -5.49 -15.57
N ALA A 155 -9.11 -5.19 -14.33
CA ALA A 155 -9.76 -6.12 -13.43
C ALA A 155 -11.12 -5.57 -13.01
N ARG A 156 -12.19 -6.32 -13.28
CA ARG A 156 -13.53 -6.07 -12.78
C ARG A 156 -13.78 -6.95 -11.56
N ALA A 157 -13.90 -6.35 -10.40
CA ALA A 157 -14.10 -7.05 -9.14
C ALA A 157 -15.53 -6.89 -8.65
N ILE A 158 -16.24 -8.00 -8.50
CA ILE A 158 -17.56 -8.07 -7.89
C ILE A 158 -17.35 -8.47 -6.44
N VAL A 159 -17.60 -7.55 -5.52
CA VAL A 159 -17.41 -7.76 -4.09
C VAL A 159 -18.69 -8.37 -3.53
N GLN A 160 -18.55 -9.42 -2.71
CA GLN A 160 -19.67 -9.98 -1.96
C GLN A 160 -20.28 -8.93 -1.03
N THR A 161 -21.55 -9.16 -0.67
CA THR A 161 -22.35 -8.23 0.11
C THR A 161 -21.60 -7.68 1.33
N THR A 162 -21.48 -6.36 1.36
CA THR A 162 -20.90 -5.60 2.46
C THR A 162 -22.01 -5.09 3.36
N ALA A 163 -22.02 -5.52 4.61
CA ALA A 163 -23.01 -5.08 5.59
C ALA A 163 -22.93 -3.55 5.84
N PRO A 164 -24.02 -2.93 6.36
CA PRO A 164 -24.03 -1.52 6.73
C PRO A 164 -22.86 -1.15 7.62
N SER A 165 -22.30 0.05 7.43
CA SER A 165 -21.26 0.60 8.31
C SER A 165 -19.99 -0.26 8.44
N VAL A 166 -19.71 -1.18 7.52
CA VAL A 166 -18.52 -2.04 7.57
C VAL A 166 -17.39 -1.49 6.72
N ARG A 167 -16.18 -1.51 7.28
CA ARG A 167 -14.93 -1.40 6.54
C ARG A 167 -14.39 -2.79 6.23
N GLN A 168 -14.14 -3.05 4.95
CA GLN A 168 -13.52 -4.29 4.48
C GLN A 168 -12.12 -4.04 3.94
N GLY A 169 -11.19 -4.95 4.20
CA GLY A 169 -9.95 -5.07 3.45
C GLY A 169 -10.16 -5.93 2.21
N LEU A 170 -9.67 -5.46 1.07
CA LEU A 170 -9.77 -6.12 -0.23
C LEU A 170 -8.40 -6.32 -0.86
N VAL A 171 -8.29 -7.42 -1.62
CA VAL A 171 -7.15 -7.70 -2.48
C VAL A 171 -7.69 -8.04 -3.87
N ILE A 172 -7.32 -7.24 -4.87
CA ILE A 172 -7.69 -7.48 -6.26
C ILE A 172 -6.42 -7.90 -7.00
N TYR A 173 -6.46 -9.06 -7.65
CA TYR A 173 -5.29 -9.60 -8.30
C TYR A 173 -5.04 -8.93 -9.65
N GLY A 174 -3.79 -8.57 -9.89
CA GLY A 174 -3.24 -8.03 -11.11
C GLY A 174 -2.68 -9.12 -12.05
N PRO A 175 -1.87 -8.72 -13.05
CA PRO A 175 -1.11 -9.66 -13.87
C PRO A 175 -0.08 -10.42 -13.01
N ARG A 176 0.51 -11.46 -13.59
CA ARG A 176 1.67 -12.14 -12.98
C ARG A 176 2.84 -11.15 -12.86
N THR A 177 3.73 -11.39 -11.90
CA THR A 177 4.86 -10.47 -11.62
C THR A 177 6.00 -10.57 -12.64
N ASP A 178 5.91 -11.46 -13.63
CA ASP A 178 6.75 -11.46 -14.84
C ASP A 178 6.39 -10.31 -15.79
N VAL A 179 5.21 -9.71 -15.60
CA VAL A 179 4.80 -8.46 -16.24
C VAL A 179 4.92 -7.34 -15.22
N PHE A 180 5.75 -6.35 -15.50
CA PHE A 180 5.92 -5.19 -14.64
C PHE A 180 4.68 -4.30 -14.67
N VAL A 181 4.36 -3.73 -13.50
CA VAL A 181 3.27 -2.77 -13.30
C VAL A 181 3.83 -1.64 -12.45
N ASP A 182 3.63 -0.40 -12.90
CA ASP A 182 4.09 0.79 -12.17
C ASP A 182 2.97 1.42 -11.33
N ARG A 183 1.72 1.25 -11.76
CA ARG A 183 0.57 1.91 -11.16
C ARG A 183 -0.68 1.04 -11.27
N VAL A 184 -1.53 1.19 -10.25
CA VAL A 184 -2.91 0.73 -10.30
C VAL A 184 -3.85 1.87 -9.96
N THR A 185 -4.96 1.98 -10.69
CA THR A 185 -6.04 2.93 -10.40
C THR A 185 -7.34 2.18 -10.28
N CYS A 186 -8.03 2.34 -9.15
CA CYS A 186 -9.28 1.64 -8.86
C CYS A 186 -10.42 2.63 -8.61
N ARG A 187 -11.61 2.29 -9.08
CA ARG A 187 -12.83 3.08 -8.88
C ARG A 187 -14.02 2.18 -8.62
N VAL A 188 -14.97 2.66 -7.81
CA VAL A 188 -16.29 2.04 -7.68
C VAL A 188 -17.10 2.40 -8.93
N THR A 189 -17.73 1.40 -9.54
CA THR A 189 -18.57 1.56 -10.74
C THR A 189 -20.03 1.24 -10.49
N ALA A 190 -20.31 0.38 -9.50
CA ALA A 190 -21.62 0.21 -8.90
C ALA A 190 -21.43 0.12 -7.38
N PRO A 191 -22.13 0.95 -6.58
CA PRO A 191 -22.07 0.88 -5.12
C PRO A 191 -22.84 -0.34 -4.60
#